data_AF-A0A8T4JN41-F1
#
_entry.id   AF-A0A8T4JN41-F1
#
_cell.length_a   1.000
_cell.length_b   1.000
_cell.length_c   1.000
_cell.angle_alpha   90.00
_cell.angle_beta   90.00
_cell.angle_gamma   90.00
#
_symmetry.space_group_name_H-M   'P 1'
#
loop_
_entity.id
_entity.type
_entity.pdbx_description
1 polymer ?
#
loop_
_entity_poly.entity_id
_entity_poly.type
_entity_poly.pdbx_seq_one_letter_code
_entity_poly.pdbx_strand_id
1 'polypeptide(L)' 'MIIQPERGARNVNEKFYEMETRQIAMLNEIFGEIELTKGEMRTLVWLSGWEESTVANVVSAIRKAIAAGAGRQEQPLRP' A
#
# COMPACT_ATOMS: atom_id res chain seq x y z
N MET A 1 0.11 7.39 7.59
CA MET A 1 -0.53 7.62 6.27
C MET A 1 0.49 8.01 5.19
N ILE A 2 0.41 7.35 4.03
CA ILE A 2 1.19 7.62 2.81
C ILE A 2 0.63 8.87 2.12
N ILE A 3 1.52 9.76 1.67
CA ILE A 3 1.15 11.05 1.08
C ILE A 3 1.71 11.12 -0.35
N GLN A 4 0.87 11.57 -1.28
CA GLN A 4 1.28 11.83 -2.65
C GLN A 4 2.38 12.91 -2.68
N PRO A 5 3.49 12.70 -3.41
CA PRO A 5 4.49 13.74 -3.64
C PRO A 5 3.88 14.99 -4.28
N GLU A 6 4.48 16.15 -3.99
CA GLU A 6 4.05 17.42 -4.55
C GLU A 6 3.93 17.36 -6.09
N ARG A 7 2.80 17.87 -6.61
CA ARG A 7 2.57 17.94 -8.06
C ARG A 7 3.62 18.86 -8.69
N GLY A 8 4.26 18.39 -9.76
CA GLY A 8 5.34 19.10 -10.43
C GLY A 8 6.74 18.72 -9.94
N ALA A 9 6.88 17.98 -8.83
CA ALA A 9 8.16 17.42 -8.40
C ALA A 9 8.67 16.29 -9.33
N ARG A 10 7.78 15.72 -10.16
CA ARG A 10 8.08 14.68 -11.14
C ARG A 10 7.55 15.06 -12.51
N ASN A 11 8.30 14.70 -13.56
CA ASN A 11 7.93 14.91 -14.96
C ASN A 11 6.91 13.86 -15.44
N VAL A 12 5.67 13.96 -14.94
CA VAL A 12 4.53 13.08 -15.26
C VAL A 12 3.28 13.93 -15.46
N ASN A 13 2.29 13.38 -16.17
CA ASN A 13 1.05 14.11 -16.49
C ASN A 13 0.03 14.07 -15.33
N GLU A 14 -1.04 14.85 -15.45
CA GLU A 14 -2.09 14.93 -14.43
C GLU A 14 -2.81 13.59 -14.19
N LYS A 15 -3.06 12.81 -15.24
CA LYS A 15 -3.68 11.47 -15.11
C LYS A 15 -2.85 10.52 -14.26
N PHE A 16 -1.52 10.65 -14.31
CA PHE A 16 -0.63 9.88 -13.44
C PHE A 16 -0.84 10.24 -11.97
N TYR A 17 -0.92 11.54 -11.64
CA TYR A 17 -1.18 11.97 -10.26
C TYR A 17 -2.57 11.50 -9.78
N GLU A 18 -3.60 11.55 -10.63
CA GLU A 18 -4.93 11.03 -10.28
C GLU A 18 -4.93 9.53 -10.00
N MET A 19 -4.25 8.75 -10.85
CA MET A 19 -4.07 7.30 -10.67
C MET A 19 -3.31 7.02 -9.37
N GLU A 20 -2.19 7.70 -9.15
CA GLU A 20 -1.38 7.53 -7.94
C GLU A 20 -2.18 7.86 -6.68
N THR A 21 -3.01 8.92 -6.70
CA THR A 21 -3.89 9.24 -5.57
C THR A 21 -4.83 8.09 -5.22
N ARG A 22 -5.44 7.44 -6.23
CA ARG A 22 -6.30 6.26 -6.01
C ARG A 22 -5.51 5.09 -5.43
N GLN A 23 -4.30 4.85 -5.94
CA GLN A 23 -3.44 3.77 -5.47
C GLN A 23 -2.94 4.01 -4.03
N ILE A 24 -2.59 5.26 -3.69
CA ILE A 24 -2.23 5.65 -2.32
C ILE A 24 -3.41 5.48 -1.36
N ALA A 25 -4.64 5.84 -1.77
CA ALA A 25 -5.82 5.60 -0.96
C ALA A 25 -5.99 4.11 -0.62
N MET A 26 -5.86 3.24 -1.63
CA MET A 26 -5.93 1.79 -1.44
C MET A 26 -4.83 1.24 -0.52
N LEU A 27 -3.59 1.76 -0.63
CA LEU A 27 -2.50 1.38 0.29
C LEU A 27 -2.77 1.87 1.71
N ASN A 28 -3.33 3.07 1.87
CA ASN A 28 -3.69 3.62 3.17
C ASN A 28 -4.83 2.87 3.88
N GLU A 29 -5.68 2.13 3.16
CA GLU A 29 -6.63 1.21 3.81
C GLU A 29 -5.93 0.11 4.62
N ILE A 30 -4.69 -0.25 4.27
CA ILE A 30 -3.89 -1.25 4.99
C ILE A 30 -2.92 -0.58 5.96
N PHE A 31 -2.22 0.46 5.52
CA PHE A 31 -1.08 1.05 6.22
C PHE A 31 -1.40 2.39 6.92
N GLY A 32 -2.64 2.88 6.85
CA GLY A 32 -3.03 4.21 7.33
C GLY A 32 -2.67 4.45 8.80
N GLU A 33 -2.93 3.43 9.62
CA GLU A 33 -2.75 3.41 11.08
C GLU A 33 -1.40 2.79 11.53
N ILE A 34 -0.54 2.41 10.58
CA ILE A 34 0.76 1.79 10.88
C ILE A 34 1.85 2.87 10.82
N GLU A 35 2.72 2.89 11.83
CA GLU A 35 3.93 3.70 11.77
C GLU A 35 4.90 3.11 10.75
N LEU A 36 5.08 3.81 9.63
CA LEU A 36 6.00 3.44 8.57
C LEU A 36 7.33 4.16 8.77
N THR A 37 8.42 3.43 8.60
CA THR A 37 9.74 4.02 8.45
C THR A 37 9.80 4.89 7.18
N LYS A 38 10.77 5.79 7.12
CA LYS A 38 11.02 6.61 5.92
C LYS A 38 11.28 5.75 4.66
N GLY A 39 11.93 4.60 4.83
CA GLY A 39 12.20 3.66 3.75
C GLY A 39 10.92 3.03 3.21
N GLU A 40 10.06 2.54 4.10
CA GLU A 40 8.78 1.93 3.73
C GLU A 40 7.85 2.94 3.07
N MET A 41 7.74 4.16 3.62
CA MET A 41 6.94 5.22 3.01
C MET A 41 7.43 5.55 1.59
N ARG A 42 8.73 5.66 1.38
CA ARG A 42 9.30 5.89 0.04
C ARG A 42 8.99 4.73 -0.91
N THR A 43 9.12 3.50 -0.44
CA THR A 43 8.81 2.30 -1.23
C THR A 43 7.33 2.24 -1.61
N LEU A 44 6.41 2.58 -0.70
CA LEU A 44 4.98 2.57 -0.96
C LEU A 44 4.54 3.70 -1.90
N VAL A 45 5.14 4.88 -1.78
CA VAL A 45 4.97 5.96 -2.78
C VAL A 45 5.47 5.51 -4.15
N TRP A 46 6.66 4.90 -4.21
CA TRP A 46 7.17 4.35 -5.47
C TRP A 46 6.25 3.28 -6.06
N LEU A 47 5.72 2.37 -5.21
CA LEU A 47 4.77 1.35 -5.62
C LEU A 47 3.49 1.95 -6.21
N SER A 48 2.98 3.03 -5.63
CA SER A 48 1.77 3.71 -6.12
C SER A 48 1.90 4.38 -7.50
N GLY A 49 3.11 4.42 -8.07
CA GLY A 49 3.34 4.87 -9.44
C GLY A 49 3.23 3.79 -10.51
N TRP A 50 3.03 2.52 -10.13
CA TRP A 50 2.88 1.41 -11.07
C TRP A 50 1.46 1.28 -11.62
N GLU A 51 1.25 0.34 -12.54
CA GLU A 51 -0.07 0.03 -13.09
C GLU A 51 -1.08 -0.35 -11.99
N GLU A 52 -2.33 0.10 -12.12
CA GLU A 52 -3.41 -0.20 -11.17
C GLU A 52 -3.55 -1.69 -10.85
N SER A 53 -3.35 -2.58 -11.84
CA SER A 53 -3.37 -4.03 -11.63
C SER A 53 -2.23 -4.52 -10.75
N THR A 54 -1.04 -3.92 -10.86
CA THR A 54 0.13 -4.30 -10.06
C THR A 54 -0.12 -3.97 -8.59
N VAL A 55 -0.58 -2.75 -8.29
CA VAL A 55 -0.86 -2.33 -6.91
C VAL A 55 -2.04 -3.12 -6.34
N ALA A 56 -3.12 -3.31 -7.11
CA ALA A 56 -4.26 -4.13 -6.66
C ALA A 56 -3.86 -5.57 -6.32
N ASN A 57 -3.00 -6.19 -7.13
CA ASN A 57 -2.50 -7.54 -6.88
C ASN A 57 -1.63 -7.63 -5.62
N VAL A 58 -0.74 -6.65 -5.40
CA VAL A 58 0.09 -6.58 -4.18
C VAL A 58 -0.77 -6.36 -2.94
N VAL A 59 -1.72 -5.43 -2.97
CA VAL A 59 -2.69 -5.17 -1.89
C VAL A 59 -3.48 -6.45 -1.58
N SER A 60 -3.97 -7.16 -2.60
CA SER A 60 -4.68 -8.44 -2.46
C SER A 60 -3.81 -9.50 -1.77
N ALA A 61 -2.54 -9.62 -2.17
CA ALA A 61 -1.60 -10.56 -1.55
C ALA A 61 -1.33 -10.22 -0.07
N ILE A 62 -1.16 -8.94 0.27
CA ILE A 62 -0.95 -8.49 1.65
C ILE A 62 -2.18 -8.81 2.51
N ARG A 63 -3.39 -8.53 2.03
CA ARG A 63 -4.64 -8.87 2.73
C ARG A 63 -4.73 -10.38 3.02
N LYS A 64 -4.39 -11.22 2.04
CA LYS A 64 -4.34 -12.68 2.23
C LYS A 64 -3.29 -13.08 3.28
N ALA A 65 -2.12 -12.44 3.28
CA ALA A 65 -1.08 -12.70 4.26
C ALA A 65 -1.51 -12.32 5.70
N ILE A 66 -2.19 -11.17 5.86
CA ILE A 66 -2.75 -10.74 7.15
C ILE A 66 -3.80 -11.73 7.63
N ALA A 67 -4.75 -12.12 6.77
CA ALA A 67 -5.79 -13.11 7.12
C ALA A 67 -5.20 -14.47 7.52
N ALA A 68 -4.18 -14.94 6.81
CA ALA A 68 -3.45 -16.17 7.15
C ALA A 68 -2.62 -16.03 8.44
N GLY A 69 -2.22 -14.82 8.82
CA GLY A 69 -1.60 -14.51 10.11
C GLY A 69 -2.60 -14.55 11.27
N ALA A 70 -3.76 -13.92 11.11
CA ALA A 70 -4.82 -13.91 12.12
C ALA A 70 -5.31 -15.32 12.45
N GLY A 71 -5.57 -16.16 11.42
CA GLY A 71 -6.00 -17.54 11.63
C GLY A 71 -4.97 -18.44 12.33
N ARG A 72 -3.69 -18.04 12.36
CA ARG A 72 -2.64 -18.74 13.14
C ARG A 72 -2.62 -18.33 14.61
N GLN A 73 -3.07 -17.11 14.95
CA GLN A 73 -3.19 -16.67 16.34
C GLN A 73 -4.43 -17.22 17.04
N GLU A 74 -5.48 -17.59 16.28
CA GLU A 74 -6.73 -18.16 16.81
C GLU A 74 -6.69 -19.68 17.03
N GLN A 75 -5.63 -20.37 16.59
CA GLN A 75 -5.46 -21.79 16.90
C GLN A 75 -4.88 -21.97 18.31
N PRO A 76 -5.60 -22.63 19.25
CA PRO A 76 -5.02 -22.98 20.54
C PRO A 76 -3.78 -23.85 20.29
N LEU A 77 -2.72 -23.63 21.08
CA LEU A 77 -1.61 -24.58 21.19
C LEU A 77 -2.23 -25.93 21.57
N ARG A 78 -2.38 -26.82 20.59
CA ARG A 78 -2.91 -28.16 20.83
C ARG A 78 -1.84 -28.92 21.64
N PRO A 79 -2.22 -29.53 22.79
CA PRO A 79 -1.31 -30.31 23.61
C PRO A 79 -0.81 -31.57 22.90
#